data_AF-A0A966B8T8-F1
#
_entry.id   AF-A0A966B8T8-F1
#
_cell.length_a   1.000
_cell.length_b   1.000
_cell.length_c   1.000
_cell.angle_alpha   90.00
_cell.angle_beta   90.00
_cell.angle_gamma   90.00
#
_symmetry.space_group_name_H-M   'P 1'
#
loop_
_entity.id
_entity.type
_entity.pdbx_description
1 polymer ?
#
loop_
_entity_poly.entity_id
_entity_poly.type
_entity_poly.pdbx_seq_one_letter_code
_entity_poly.pdbx_strand_id
1 'polypeptide(L)'
;MRPPPILIPHASGTNRDGEAAQAIRLAGGDARIVHINELRDGSVRIGDHAAILLPGGFSYGDALGAGGRLALELRTWFADELAEAVSEERPILGICNGFQVLVKSGLLPGPLGRPRDVTLTENRAGRFECRWVTVRVEPGCRSGWLGAARGATIRCPIAHGEGRIAVANESVSRQIEADGLVAFRYLADGTRPTSDDPVPAAGLYPANPNGSVADIAGLCDQTGTVVGLMPHPEDHVIDWQRPSGPAGNTGRPLFDAFVAAAQ
;
A
#
# COMPACT_ATOMS: atom_id res chain seq x y z
N MET A 1 -14.56 14.57 -19.14
CA MET A 1 -15.03 13.35 -18.47
C MET A 1 -15.19 13.65 -16.99
N ARG A 2 -16.13 13.00 -16.28
CA ARG A 2 -16.24 13.17 -14.82
C ARG A 2 -15.08 12.42 -14.16
N PRO A 3 -14.41 12.98 -13.14
CA PRO A 3 -13.39 12.27 -12.37
C PRO A 3 -13.93 10.96 -11.79
N PRO A 4 -13.18 9.84 -11.81
CA PRO A 4 -13.63 8.57 -11.26
C PRO A 4 -13.77 8.67 -9.73
N PRO A 5 -14.87 8.20 -9.13
CA PRO A 5 -15.05 8.19 -7.68
C PRO A 5 -14.13 7.15 -7.03
N ILE A 6 -13.31 7.57 -6.07
CA ILE A 6 -12.36 6.71 -5.37
C ILE A 6 -12.77 6.66 -3.89
N LEU A 7 -13.09 5.46 -3.40
CA LEU A 7 -13.46 5.23 -2.01
C LEU A 7 -12.23 5.27 -1.11
N ILE A 8 -12.31 6.02 -0.01
CA ILE A 8 -11.33 6.02 1.08
C ILE A 8 -12.06 5.64 2.37
N PRO A 9 -12.06 4.35 2.76
CA PRO A 9 -12.69 3.92 4.00
C PRO A 9 -11.96 4.51 5.21
N HIS A 10 -12.70 5.23 6.05
CA HIS A 10 -12.24 5.77 7.32
C HIS A 10 -12.75 4.92 8.48
N ALA A 11 -11.84 4.45 9.33
CA ALA A 11 -12.16 3.86 10.61
C ALA A 11 -11.60 4.75 11.73
N SER A 12 -12.18 4.68 12.94
CA SER A 12 -11.63 5.40 14.09
C SER A 12 -10.12 5.13 14.24
N GLY A 13 -9.29 6.19 14.25
CA GLY A 13 -7.83 6.07 14.36
C GLY A 13 -7.06 6.02 13.03
N THR A 14 -7.76 5.90 11.89
CA THR A 14 -7.19 6.28 10.58
C THR A 14 -6.79 7.75 10.61
N ASN A 15 -5.63 8.10 10.03
CA ASN A 15 -5.11 9.47 10.09
C ASN A 15 -4.37 9.96 8.83
N ARG A 16 -4.36 9.18 7.74
CA ARG A 16 -3.77 9.56 6.44
C ARG A 16 -4.77 9.62 5.29
N ASP A 17 -6.05 9.62 5.62
CA ASP A 17 -7.14 9.73 4.66
C ASP A 17 -7.19 11.11 3.99
N GLY A 18 -6.82 12.19 4.71
CA GLY A 18 -6.72 13.54 4.16
C GLY A 18 -5.66 13.68 3.07
N GLU A 19 -4.44 13.20 3.33
CA GLU A 19 -3.31 13.23 2.40
C GLU A 19 -3.55 12.29 1.22
N ALA A 20 -4.08 11.09 1.47
CA ALA A 20 -4.49 10.18 0.40
C ALA A 20 -5.55 10.81 -0.51
N ALA A 21 -6.56 11.50 0.07
CA ALA A 21 -7.56 12.20 -0.71
C ALA A 21 -6.95 13.36 -1.53
N GLN A 22 -5.98 14.08 -0.97
CA GLN A 22 -5.25 15.12 -1.72
C GLN A 22 -4.47 14.51 -2.89
N ALA A 23 -3.75 13.41 -2.67
CA ALA A 23 -2.99 12.72 -3.69
C ALA A 23 -3.88 12.24 -4.86
N ILE A 24 -5.05 11.65 -4.55
CA ILE A 24 -6.06 11.25 -5.54
C ILE A 24 -6.58 12.45 -6.34
N ARG A 25 -6.94 13.56 -5.66
CA ARG A 25 -7.44 14.77 -6.34
C ARG A 25 -6.39 15.39 -7.26
N LEU A 26 -5.13 15.41 -6.83
CA LEU A 26 -4.02 15.88 -7.66
C LEU A 26 -3.86 15.02 -8.92
N ALA A 27 -4.05 13.71 -8.81
CA ALA A 27 -4.08 12.75 -9.92
C ALA A 27 -5.35 12.79 -10.78
N GLY A 28 -6.33 13.64 -10.44
CA GLY A 28 -7.56 13.83 -11.22
C GLY A 28 -8.71 12.90 -10.86
N GLY A 29 -8.66 12.22 -9.71
CA GLY A 29 -9.76 11.42 -9.17
C GLY A 29 -10.68 12.19 -8.22
N ASP A 30 -11.87 11.65 -7.97
CA ASP A 30 -12.84 12.18 -7.00
C ASP A 30 -12.77 11.39 -5.68
N ALA A 31 -11.92 11.86 -4.76
CA ALA A 31 -11.71 11.21 -3.47
C ALA A 31 -12.92 11.35 -2.53
N ARG A 32 -13.47 10.22 -2.08
CA ARG A 32 -14.59 10.10 -1.15
C ARG A 32 -14.16 9.43 0.15
N ILE A 33 -13.95 10.23 1.20
CA ILE A 33 -13.71 9.69 2.55
C ILE A 33 -15.06 9.30 3.13
N VAL A 34 -15.21 8.02 3.48
CA VAL A 34 -16.48 7.45 3.94
C VAL A 34 -16.22 6.67 5.21
N HIS A 35 -16.97 6.95 6.27
CA HIS A 35 -16.81 6.22 7.53
C HIS A 35 -17.27 4.76 7.36
N ILE A 36 -16.56 3.80 7.96
CA ILE A 36 -16.85 2.37 7.83
C ILE A 36 -18.30 1.99 8.22
N ASN A 37 -18.91 2.78 9.10
CA ASN A 37 -20.31 2.61 9.50
C ASN A 37 -21.31 2.99 8.40
N GLU A 38 -21.00 3.97 7.55
CA GLU A 38 -21.84 4.34 6.40
C GLU A 38 -21.80 3.26 5.31
N LEU A 39 -20.67 2.55 5.20
CA LEU A 39 -20.60 1.33 4.38
C LEU A 39 -21.44 0.21 5.01
N ARG A 40 -21.36 0.06 6.34
CA ARG A 40 -22.03 -1.02 7.06
C ARG A 40 -23.56 -0.89 7.07
N ASP A 41 -24.09 0.32 7.19
CA ASP A 41 -25.53 0.56 7.15
C ASP A 41 -26.10 0.66 5.72
N GLY A 42 -25.21 0.66 4.72
CA GLY A 42 -25.57 0.66 3.30
C GLY A 42 -25.90 2.06 2.75
N SER A 43 -25.67 3.13 3.50
CA SER A 43 -25.81 4.51 3.01
C SER A 43 -24.85 4.81 1.85
N VAL A 44 -23.71 4.14 1.83
CA VAL A 44 -22.73 4.15 0.75
C VAL A 44 -22.33 2.72 0.44
N ARG A 45 -22.18 2.35 -0.85
CA ARG A 45 -21.69 1.01 -1.22
C ARG A 45 -20.31 1.06 -1.84
N ILE A 46 -19.54 -0.01 -1.65
CA ILE A 46 -18.23 -0.13 -2.30
C ILE A 46 -18.41 -0.14 -3.82
N GLY A 47 -19.45 -0.83 -4.28
CA GLY A 47 -19.84 -0.92 -5.69
C GLY A 47 -20.16 0.42 -6.39
N ASP A 48 -20.30 1.53 -5.65
CA ASP A 48 -20.54 2.86 -6.24
C ASP A 48 -19.23 3.58 -6.66
N HIS A 49 -18.06 3.00 -6.38
CA HIS A 49 -16.75 3.66 -6.52
C HIS A 49 -15.82 2.92 -7.48
N ALA A 50 -15.18 3.62 -8.42
CA ALA A 50 -14.35 2.98 -9.43
C ALA A 50 -13.06 2.31 -8.89
N ALA A 51 -12.58 2.76 -7.73
CA ALA A 51 -11.43 2.15 -7.04
C ALA A 51 -11.49 2.39 -5.52
N ILE A 52 -10.64 1.69 -4.78
CA ILE A 52 -10.61 1.71 -3.30
C ILE A 52 -9.18 1.99 -2.82
N LEU A 53 -9.01 3.00 -1.97
CA LEU A 53 -7.74 3.27 -1.28
C LEU A 53 -7.93 3.14 0.22
N LEU A 54 -7.27 2.16 0.84
CA LEU A 54 -7.18 2.02 2.29
C LEU A 54 -6.00 2.86 2.83
N PRO A 55 -6.27 3.94 3.57
CA PRO A 55 -5.25 4.88 4.01
C PRO A 55 -4.44 4.35 5.20
N GLY A 56 -3.33 5.04 5.50
CA GLY A 56 -2.52 4.77 6.68
C GLY A 56 -3.12 5.29 8.00
N GLY A 57 -2.41 4.99 9.10
CA GLY A 57 -2.74 5.45 10.45
C GLY A 57 -2.70 4.31 11.47
N PHE A 58 -3.59 4.37 12.45
CA PHE A 58 -3.69 3.40 13.55
C PHE A 58 -5.15 3.02 13.72
N SER A 59 -5.76 2.35 12.72
CA SER A 59 -7.17 1.97 12.82
C SER A 59 -7.43 1.18 14.10
N TYR A 60 -8.36 1.69 14.90
CA TYR A 60 -8.71 1.24 16.26
C TYR A 60 -7.52 1.21 17.24
N GLY A 61 -6.55 2.13 17.06
CA GLY A 61 -5.36 2.24 17.89
C GLY A 61 -4.44 1.01 17.83
N ASP A 62 -4.56 0.19 16.77
CA ASP A 62 -3.83 -1.07 16.60
C ASP A 62 -4.02 -2.06 17.76
N ALA A 63 -5.12 -1.94 18.52
CA ALA A 63 -5.34 -2.67 19.78
C ALA A 63 -5.36 -4.20 19.66
N LEU A 64 -5.66 -4.75 18.47
CA LEU A 64 -5.62 -6.19 18.16
C LEU A 64 -4.46 -6.53 17.20
N GLY A 65 -3.40 -5.73 17.23
CA GLY A 65 -2.35 -5.67 16.23
C GLY A 65 -2.75 -4.80 15.05
N ALA A 66 -1.76 -4.19 14.40
CA ALA A 66 -2.00 -3.10 13.45
C ALA A 66 -2.90 -3.47 12.26
N GLY A 67 -4.01 -2.76 12.08
CA GLY A 67 -5.02 -3.06 11.05
C GLY A 67 -5.85 -4.34 11.28
N GLY A 68 -5.67 -5.04 12.41
CA GLY A 68 -6.31 -6.34 12.66
C GLY A 68 -7.84 -6.27 12.81
N ARG A 69 -8.34 -5.23 13.48
CA ARG A 69 -9.78 -5.04 13.66
C ARG A 69 -10.48 -4.63 12.36
N LEU A 70 -9.94 -3.63 11.64
CA LEU A 70 -10.52 -3.22 10.36
C LEU A 70 -10.47 -4.37 9.33
N ALA A 71 -9.40 -5.17 9.33
CA ALA A 71 -9.34 -6.39 8.52
C ALA A 71 -10.44 -7.41 8.83
N LEU A 72 -10.82 -7.57 10.11
CA LEU A 72 -11.94 -8.42 10.50
C LEU A 72 -13.26 -7.85 9.99
N GLU A 73 -13.48 -6.55 10.14
CA GLU A 73 -14.69 -5.87 9.64
C GLU A 73 -14.81 -6.01 8.11
N LEU A 74 -13.73 -5.81 7.35
CA LEU A 74 -13.71 -6.03 5.90
C LEU A 74 -14.06 -7.48 5.51
N ARG A 75 -13.46 -8.46 6.18
CA ARG A 75 -13.73 -9.88 5.89
C ARG A 75 -15.12 -10.34 6.34
N THR A 76 -15.69 -9.72 7.37
CA THR A 76 -16.98 -10.16 7.93
C THR A 76 -18.16 -9.48 7.26
N TRP A 77 -18.04 -8.20 6.91
CA TRP A 77 -19.17 -7.43 6.38
C TRP A 77 -19.08 -7.15 4.88
N PHE A 78 -17.88 -7.09 4.31
CA PHE A 78 -17.65 -6.60 2.96
C PHE A 78 -16.92 -7.59 2.05
N ALA A 79 -16.82 -8.86 2.45
CA ALA A 79 -16.07 -9.86 1.69
C ALA A 79 -16.60 -10.04 0.26
N ASP A 80 -17.93 -10.08 0.09
CA ASP A 80 -18.55 -10.29 -1.22
C ASP A 80 -18.35 -9.06 -2.13
N GLU A 81 -18.59 -7.84 -1.61
CA GLU A 81 -18.35 -6.59 -2.36
C GLU A 81 -16.87 -6.41 -2.75
N LEU A 82 -15.95 -6.79 -1.86
CA LEU A 82 -14.50 -6.73 -2.16
C LEU A 82 -14.10 -7.79 -3.20
N ALA A 83 -14.67 -8.99 -3.14
CA ALA A 83 -14.44 -10.02 -4.14
C ALA A 83 -14.99 -9.61 -5.52
N GLU A 84 -16.17 -9.00 -5.54
CA GLU A 84 -16.77 -8.42 -6.75
C GLU A 84 -15.86 -7.33 -7.33
N ALA A 85 -15.42 -6.36 -6.50
CA ALA A 85 -14.50 -5.31 -6.93
C ALA A 85 -13.20 -5.86 -7.55
N VAL A 86 -12.61 -6.91 -6.95
CA VAL A 86 -11.43 -7.57 -7.50
C VAL A 86 -11.73 -8.26 -8.83
N SER A 87 -12.90 -8.91 -8.95
CA SER A 87 -13.33 -9.58 -10.19
C SER A 87 -13.65 -8.63 -11.33
N GLU A 88 -14.07 -7.40 -11.00
CA GLU A 88 -14.30 -6.30 -11.94
C GLU A 88 -13.00 -5.51 -12.24
N GLU A 89 -11.85 -5.99 -11.75
CA GLU A 89 -10.53 -5.38 -11.93
C GLU A 89 -10.43 -3.94 -11.38
N ARG A 90 -11.28 -3.57 -10.42
CA ARG A 90 -11.26 -2.25 -9.78
C ARG A 90 -10.02 -2.11 -8.90
N PRO A 91 -9.13 -1.14 -9.15
CA PRO A 91 -7.89 -1.02 -8.39
C PRO A 91 -8.12 -0.89 -6.88
N ILE A 92 -7.38 -1.67 -6.09
CA ILE A 92 -7.37 -1.55 -4.63
C ILE A 92 -5.94 -1.25 -4.15
N LEU A 93 -5.75 -0.14 -3.47
CA LEU A 93 -4.45 0.29 -2.92
C LEU A 93 -4.51 0.39 -1.39
N GLY A 94 -3.65 -0.31 -0.68
CA GLY A 94 -3.47 -0.16 0.77
C GLY A 94 -2.12 0.47 1.12
N ILE A 95 -2.14 1.53 1.92
CA ILE A 95 -0.92 2.24 2.33
C ILE A 95 -0.72 2.12 3.84
N CYS A 96 0.48 1.70 4.27
CA CYS A 96 0.86 1.51 5.67
C CYS A 96 -0.17 0.66 6.44
N ASN A 97 -1.04 1.27 7.26
CA ASN A 97 -2.14 0.57 7.93
C ASN A 97 -3.12 -0.09 6.97
N GLY A 98 -3.41 0.54 5.82
CA GLY A 98 -4.20 -0.07 4.76
C GLY A 98 -3.55 -1.33 4.18
N PHE A 99 -2.22 -1.36 4.03
CA PHE A 99 -1.51 -2.57 3.61
C PHE A 99 -1.62 -3.68 4.66
N GLN A 100 -1.46 -3.33 5.94
CA GLN A 100 -1.68 -4.27 7.05
C GLN A 100 -3.09 -4.84 7.04
N VAL A 101 -4.10 -4.00 6.80
CA VAL A 101 -5.50 -4.41 6.66
C VAL A 101 -5.68 -5.39 5.50
N LEU A 102 -5.13 -5.11 4.32
CA LEU A 102 -5.23 -6.00 3.15
C LEU A 102 -4.58 -7.37 3.39
N VAL A 103 -3.42 -7.41 4.04
CA VAL A 103 -2.75 -8.67 4.39
C VAL A 103 -3.54 -9.43 5.45
N LYS A 104 -3.99 -8.74 6.50
CA LYS A 104 -4.72 -9.37 7.62
C LYS A 104 -6.14 -9.78 7.24
N SER A 105 -6.77 -9.13 6.26
CA SER A 105 -8.09 -9.50 5.73
C SER A 105 -8.00 -10.76 4.88
N GLY A 106 -6.85 -10.96 4.22
CA GLY A 106 -6.59 -12.06 3.30
C GLY A 106 -6.69 -11.65 1.83
N LEU A 107 -6.80 -10.36 1.53
CA LEU A 107 -6.75 -9.84 0.15
C LEU A 107 -5.33 -9.85 -0.42
N LEU A 108 -4.29 -9.73 0.43
CA LEU A 108 -2.89 -9.82 0.03
C LEU A 108 -2.14 -10.96 0.75
N PRO A 109 -1.33 -11.76 0.02
CA PRO A 109 -1.27 -11.87 -1.45
C PRO A 109 -2.54 -12.53 -2.07
N GLY A 110 -3.51 -12.90 -1.24
CA GLY A 110 -4.80 -13.41 -1.68
C GLY A 110 -4.80 -14.86 -2.18
N PRO A 111 -5.97 -15.34 -2.62
CA PRO A 111 -7.29 -14.73 -2.42
C PRO A 111 -7.81 -14.90 -0.98
N LEU A 112 -8.92 -14.21 -0.68
CA LEU A 112 -9.67 -14.36 0.57
C LEU A 112 -10.02 -15.83 0.85
N GLY A 113 -10.01 -16.21 2.13
CA GLY A 113 -10.36 -17.56 2.58
C GLY A 113 -9.24 -18.60 2.51
N ARG A 114 -8.05 -18.27 1.99
CA ARG A 114 -6.87 -19.14 2.06
C ARG A 114 -6.07 -18.93 3.36
N PRO A 115 -5.27 -19.94 3.79
CA PRO A 115 -4.30 -19.77 4.86
C PRO A 115 -3.36 -18.59 4.59
N ARG A 116 -3.05 -17.82 5.63
CA ARG A 116 -2.15 -16.65 5.52
C ARG A 116 -0.71 -17.11 5.73
N ASP A 117 0.03 -17.20 4.62
CA ASP A 117 1.47 -17.53 4.64
C ASP A 117 2.37 -16.29 4.69
N VAL A 118 1.75 -15.10 4.63
CA VAL A 118 2.40 -13.79 4.70
C VAL A 118 1.70 -12.94 5.76
N THR A 119 2.48 -12.20 6.55
CA THR A 119 1.94 -11.20 7.48
C THR A 119 2.85 -9.98 7.56
N LEU A 120 2.28 -8.87 8.04
CA LEU A 120 3.03 -7.74 8.58
C LEU A 120 3.09 -7.87 10.10
N THR A 121 4.25 -7.59 10.68
CA THR A 121 4.51 -7.73 12.12
C THR A 121 5.56 -6.70 12.56
N GLU A 122 5.90 -6.70 13.84
CA GLU A 122 6.87 -5.81 14.47
C GLU A 122 8.15 -5.71 13.65
N ASN A 123 8.62 -4.46 13.48
CA ASN A 123 9.92 -4.16 12.92
C ASN A 123 10.99 -4.99 13.66
N ARG A 124 12.01 -5.48 12.94
CA ARG A 124 13.10 -6.30 13.52
C ARG A 124 13.77 -5.62 14.73
N ALA A 125 13.82 -4.29 14.72
CA ALA A 125 14.42 -3.50 15.79
C ALA A 125 13.50 -3.26 17.01
N GLY A 126 12.25 -3.75 16.99
CA GLY A 126 11.29 -3.64 18.10
C GLY A 126 10.85 -2.20 18.40
N ARG A 127 10.95 -1.27 17.44
CA ARG A 127 10.59 0.14 17.62
C ARG A 127 9.84 0.70 16.43
N PHE A 128 9.11 1.78 16.68
CA PHE A 128 8.55 2.63 15.64
C PHE A 128 9.66 3.27 14.82
N GLU A 129 9.53 3.21 13.50
CA GLU A 129 10.46 3.85 12.56
C GLU A 129 9.74 4.99 11.84
N CYS A 130 10.31 6.20 11.95
CA CYS A 130 9.86 7.40 11.24
C CYS A 130 11.05 8.01 10.49
N ARG A 131 11.11 7.84 9.16
CA ARG A 131 12.24 8.30 8.33
C ARG A 131 11.86 8.36 6.87
N TRP A 132 12.72 8.98 6.09
CA TRP A 132 12.67 8.90 4.63
C TRP A 132 13.34 7.62 4.14
N VAL A 133 12.73 6.98 3.15
CA VAL A 133 13.28 5.82 2.45
C VAL A 133 13.14 6.02 0.94
N THR A 134 13.88 5.23 0.19
CA THR A 134 13.67 5.09 -1.25
C THR A 134 13.15 3.68 -1.51
N VAL A 135 12.07 3.58 -2.29
CA VAL A 135 11.58 2.32 -2.83
C VAL A 135 11.60 2.34 -4.35
N ARG A 136 11.68 1.17 -4.95
CA ARG A 136 11.50 0.97 -6.40
C ARG A 136 10.20 0.22 -6.65
N VAL A 137 9.46 0.64 -7.66
CA VAL A 137 8.37 -0.17 -8.23
C VAL A 137 9.00 -1.31 -9.02
N GLU A 138 8.76 -2.56 -8.64
CA GLU A 138 9.47 -3.68 -9.22
C GLU A 138 9.06 -3.91 -10.69
N PRO A 139 10.02 -3.95 -11.65
CA PRO A 139 9.72 -4.14 -13.07
C PRO A 139 8.98 -5.45 -13.38
N GLY A 140 9.23 -6.50 -12.60
CA GLY A 140 8.59 -7.81 -12.71
C GLY A 140 7.24 -7.93 -11.99
N CYS A 141 6.75 -6.85 -11.36
CA CYS A 141 5.47 -6.87 -10.68
C CYS A 141 4.33 -7.15 -11.67
N ARG A 142 3.45 -8.08 -11.33
CA ARG A 142 2.35 -8.49 -12.20
C ARG A 142 1.17 -7.53 -12.26
N SER A 143 1.05 -6.59 -11.32
CA SER A 143 -0.03 -5.59 -11.32
C SER A 143 -0.01 -4.79 -12.62
N GLY A 144 -1.14 -4.80 -13.32
CA GLY A 144 -1.30 -4.12 -14.61
C GLY A 144 -1.30 -2.60 -14.45
N TRP A 145 -2.01 -2.09 -13.44
CA TRP A 145 -2.15 -0.66 -13.23
C TRP A 145 -0.87 0.02 -12.70
N LEU A 146 0.08 -0.74 -12.14
CA LEU A 146 1.42 -0.21 -11.85
C LEU A 146 2.31 -0.04 -13.10
N GLY A 147 1.84 -0.45 -14.29
CA GLY A 147 2.64 -0.52 -15.52
C GLY A 147 3.41 0.76 -15.85
N ALA A 148 2.76 1.92 -15.75
CA ALA A 148 3.38 3.21 -16.05
C ALA A 148 4.45 3.63 -15.02
N ALA A 149 4.42 3.07 -13.82
CA ALA A 149 5.36 3.38 -12.74
C ALA A 149 6.47 2.32 -12.59
N ARG A 150 6.47 1.24 -13.37
CA ARG A 150 7.46 0.14 -13.27
C ARG A 150 8.89 0.66 -13.41
N GLY A 151 9.76 0.24 -12.51
CA GLY A 151 11.15 0.67 -12.45
C GLY A 151 11.37 2.06 -11.85
N ALA A 152 10.33 2.87 -11.69
CA ALA A 152 10.44 4.18 -11.07
C ALA A 152 10.86 4.05 -9.60
N THR A 153 11.62 5.04 -9.13
CA THR A 153 11.98 5.17 -7.73
C THR A 153 11.12 6.23 -7.07
N ILE A 154 10.62 5.90 -5.89
CA ILE A 154 9.78 6.76 -5.06
C ILE A 154 10.52 6.97 -3.76
N ARG A 155 10.79 8.23 -3.43
CA ARG A 155 11.31 8.64 -2.13
C ARG A 155 10.15 9.14 -1.30
N CYS A 156 9.90 8.53 -0.15
CA CYS A 156 8.76 8.88 0.69
C CYS A 156 9.05 8.54 2.16
N PRO A 157 8.31 9.15 3.11
CA PRO A 157 8.45 8.79 4.51
C PRO A 157 7.84 7.41 4.81
N ILE A 158 8.33 6.79 5.87
CA ILE A 158 7.68 5.68 6.57
C ILE A 158 7.32 6.17 7.97
N ALA A 159 6.27 5.57 8.56
CA ALA A 159 5.85 5.83 9.93
C ALA A 159 5.15 4.58 10.49
N HIS A 160 5.90 3.55 10.89
CA HIS A 160 5.31 2.28 11.35
C HIS A 160 6.14 1.57 12.43
N GLY A 161 5.44 0.87 13.34
CA GLY A 161 6.01 -0.10 14.29
C GLY A 161 5.89 -1.56 13.83
N GLU A 162 4.85 -1.87 13.05
CA GLU A 162 4.53 -3.20 12.52
C GLU A 162 4.63 -3.26 10.98
N GLY A 163 5.76 -2.86 10.40
CA GLY A 163 5.94 -2.81 8.95
C GLY A 163 6.71 -3.97 8.33
N ARG A 164 7.16 -4.94 9.13
CA ARG A 164 8.02 -6.03 8.65
C ARG A 164 7.18 -7.10 7.97
N ILE A 165 7.44 -7.35 6.69
CA ILE A 165 6.89 -8.48 5.97
C ILE A 165 7.61 -9.75 6.43
N ALA A 166 6.84 -10.66 6.99
CA ALA A 166 7.25 -11.99 7.41
C ALA A 166 6.49 -13.04 6.60
N VAL A 167 7.19 -14.10 6.22
CA VAL A 167 6.65 -15.25 5.50
C VAL A 167 6.80 -16.51 6.34
N ALA A 168 5.92 -17.48 6.14
CA ALA A 168 5.95 -18.73 6.89
C ALA A 168 7.26 -19.51 6.73
N ASN A 169 7.86 -19.48 5.53
CA ASN A 169 9.12 -20.14 5.20
C ASN A 169 9.73 -19.58 3.90
N GLU A 170 10.93 -20.04 3.57
CA GLU A 170 11.67 -19.60 2.37
C GLU A 170 10.97 -20.01 1.05
N SER A 171 10.25 -21.14 1.02
CA SER A 171 9.48 -21.52 -0.18
C SER A 171 8.37 -20.52 -0.50
N VAL A 172 7.69 -19.97 0.51
CA VAL A 172 6.69 -18.91 0.31
C VAL A 172 7.36 -17.66 -0.25
N SER A 173 8.53 -17.26 0.28
CA SER A 173 9.29 -16.13 -0.28
C SER A 173 9.62 -16.34 -1.75
N ARG A 174 10.10 -17.53 -2.13
CA ARG A 174 10.44 -17.85 -3.52
C ARG A 174 9.21 -17.89 -4.42
N GLN A 175 8.07 -18.35 -3.92
CA GLN A 175 6.82 -18.36 -4.67
C GLN A 175 6.33 -16.93 -4.96
N ILE A 176 6.36 -16.04 -3.97
CA ILE A 176 6.02 -14.61 -4.13
C ILE A 176 6.86 -13.96 -5.23
N GLU A 177 8.15 -14.27 -5.28
CA GLU A 177 9.07 -13.81 -6.32
C GLU A 177 8.71 -14.38 -7.70
N ALA A 178 8.54 -15.70 -7.79
CA ALA A 178 8.25 -16.40 -9.04
C ALA A 178 6.90 -15.97 -9.67
N ASP A 179 5.91 -15.68 -8.83
CA ASP A 179 4.58 -15.24 -9.24
C ASP A 179 4.53 -13.73 -9.56
N GLY A 180 5.64 -13.00 -9.42
CA GLY A 180 5.69 -11.56 -9.69
C GLY A 180 4.87 -10.73 -8.71
N LEU A 181 4.68 -11.21 -7.47
CA LEU A 181 3.84 -10.56 -6.46
C LEU A 181 4.55 -9.43 -5.72
N VAL A 182 5.88 -9.32 -5.85
CA VAL A 182 6.64 -8.20 -5.27
C VAL A 182 6.32 -6.93 -6.05
N ALA A 183 5.67 -5.97 -5.39
CA ALA A 183 5.32 -4.68 -6.01
C ALA A 183 6.38 -3.61 -5.76
N PHE A 184 6.99 -3.61 -4.57
CA PHE A 184 7.98 -2.61 -4.19
C PHE A 184 9.12 -3.20 -3.36
N ARG A 185 10.34 -2.67 -3.56
CA ARG A 185 11.49 -2.97 -2.70
C ARG A 185 12.16 -1.73 -2.14
N TYR A 186 12.66 -1.84 -0.91
CA TYR A 186 13.58 -0.87 -0.34
C TYR A 186 14.90 -0.86 -1.13
N LEU A 187 15.40 0.34 -1.40
CA LEU A 187 16.72 0.59 -1.96
C LEU A 187 17.65 1.14 -0.88
N ALA A 188 18.95 1.04 -1.12
CA ALA A 188 19.94 1.73 -0.30
C ALA A 188 19.69 3.24 -0.35
N ASP A 189 19.66 3.86 0.82
CA ASP A 189 19.49 5.30 0.94
C ASP A 189 20.86 5.99 0.82
N GLY A 190 21.17 6.54 -0.36
CA GLY A 190 22.39 7.30 -0.64
C GLY A 190 22.12 8.80 -0.80
N THR A 191 23.18 9.61 -0.86
CA THR A 191 23.10 11.07 -1.12
C THR A 191 22.52 11.43 -2.49
N ARG A 192 22.37 10.45 -3.38
CA ARG A 192 21.66 10.57 -4.65
C ARG A 192 20.37 9.75 -4.55
N PRO A 193 19.18 10.37 -4.64
CA PRO A 193 17.95 9.61 -4.77
C PRO A 193 18.01 8.94 -6.13
N THR A 194 18.33 7.64 -6.15
CA THR A 194 18.77 6.95 -7.36
C THR A 194 17.71 7.00 -8.46
N SER A 195 17.97 7.80 -9.49
CA SER A 195 17.60 7.49 -10.86
C SER A 195 18.88 7.18 -11.64
N ASP A 196 18.76 6.27 -12.59
CA ASP A 196 19.75 5.59 -13.44
C ASP A 196 20.48 4.37 -12.86
N ASP A 197 20.88 4.35 -11.58
CA ASP A 197 21.56 3.18 -10.98
C ASP A 197 21.08 2.89 -9.53
N PRO A 198 19.94 2.18 -9.36
CA PRO A 198 19.37 1.88 -8.06
C PRO A 198 20.16 0.77 -7.33
N VAL A 199 20.69 1.11 -6.15
CA VAL A 199 21.42 0.16 -5.30
C VAL A 199 20.43 -0.57 -4.37
N PRO A 200 20.44 -1.91 -4.31
CA PRO A 200 19.60 -2.67 -3.38
C PRO A 200 19.89 -2.36 -1.91
N ALA A 201 18.87 -2.42 -1.03
CA ALA A 201 19.07 -2.27 0.41
C ALA A 201 19.90 -3.41 1.03
N ALA A 202 19.93 -4.58 0.39
CA ALA A 202 20.70 -5.76 0.78
C ALA A 202 20.39 -6.27 2.19
N GLY A 203 19.15 -6.09 2.67
CA GLY A 203 18.74 -6.45 4.02
C GLY A 203 19.34 -5.58 5.12
N LEU A 204 20.06 -4.49 4.78
CA LEU A 204 20.81 -3.70 5.73
C LEU A 204 19.96 -2.57 6.32
N TYR A 205 19.98 -2.46 7.65
CA TYR A 205 19.51 -1.27 8.35
C TYR A 205 20.52 -0.12 8.15
N PRO A 206 20.10 1.13 7.88
CA PRO A 206 18.72 1.66 7.92
C PRO A 206 17.93 1.58 6.61
N ALA A 207 18.54 1.14 5.50
CA ALA A 207 17.92 1.12 4.17
C ALA A 207 16.69 0.21 4.08
N ASN A 208 16.78 -1.00 4.63
CA ASN A 208 15.63 -1.82 4.99
C ASN A 208 15.28 -1.51 6.47
N PRO A 209 14.27 -0.66 6.72
CA PRO A 209 14.06 -0.08 8.05
C PRO A 209 13.38 -1.05 9.02
N ASN A 210 12.61 -1.99 8.52
CA ASN A 210 11.80 -2.93 9.31
C ASN A 210 12.37 -4.35 9.28
N GLY A 211 13.33 -4.66 8.41
CA GLY A 211 13.92 -5.98 8.27
C GLY A 211 13.02 -6.97 7.52
N SER A 212 12.16 -6.47 6.62
CA SER A 212 11.33 -7.29 5.71
C SER A 212 12.19 -8.26 4.92
N VAL A 213 11.66 -9.46 4.67
CA VAL A 213 12.29 -10.45 3.80
C VAL A 213 12.53 -9.88 2.40
N ALA A 214 13.70 -10.16 1.82
CA ALA A 214 14.09 -9.74 0.47
C ALA A 214 13.89 -8.24 0.17
N ASP A 215 14.01 -7.38 1.19
CA ASP A 215 13.79 -5.93 1.08
C ASP A 215 12.39 -5.54 0.57
N ILE A 216 11.40 -6.43 0.67
CA ILE A 216 10.05 -6.16 0.17
C ILE A 216 9.40 -5.05 1.02
N ALA A 217 8.94 -4.01 0.32
CA ALA A 217 8.20 -2.89 0.89
C ALA A 217 6.69 -2.96 0.59
N GLY A 218 6.30 -3.73 -0.43
CA GLY A 218 4.92 -3.88 -0.85
C GLY A 218 4.69 -5.08 -1.77
N LEU A 219 3.44 -5.54 -1.81
CA LEU A 219 2.99 -6.73 -2.54
C LEU A 219 1.79 -6.38 -3.43
N CYS A 220 1.57 -7.19 -4.45
CA CYS A 220 0.29 -7.27 -5.16
C CYS A 220 -0.32 -8.69 -5.03
N ASP A 221 -1.58 -8.83 -5.40
CA ASP A 221 -2.27 -10.12 -5.37
C ASP A 221 -2.12 -10.91 -6.68
N GLN A 222 -2.69 -12.11 -6.69
CA GLN A 222 -2.69 -13.02 -7.85
C GLN A 222 -3.58 -12.56 -9.02
N THR A 223 -4.32 -11.46 -8.91
CA THR A 223 -4.96 -10.82 -10.07
C THR A 223 -4.12 -9.63 -10.56
N GLY A 224 -3.40 -8.97 -9.65
CA GLY A 224 -2.69 -7.72 -9.91
C GLY A 224 -3.57 -6.48 -9.65
N THR A 225 -4.82 -6.68 -9.25
CA THR A 225 -5.80 -5.62 -8.94
C THR A 225 -5.52 -4.98 -7.58
N VAL A 226 -5.09 -5.78 -6.60
CA VAL A 226 -4.82 -5.33 -5.23
C VAL A 226 -3.32 -5.10 -5.05
N VAL A 227 -2.95 -3.94 -4.52
CA VAL A 227 -1.56 -3.58 -4.20
C VAL A 227 -1.50 -2.99 -2.79
N GLY A 228 -0.45 -3.35 -2.05
CA GLY A 228 -0.16 -2.79 -0.74
C GLY A 228 1.29 -2.31 -0.63
N LEU A 229 1.51 -1.21 0.08
CA LEU A 229 2.82 -0.59 0.28
C LEU A 229 2.95 -0.06 1.72
N MET A 230 4.08 -0.31 2.38
CA MET A 230 4.33 0.21 3.75
C MET A 230 4.69 1.70 3.82
N PRO A 231 5.61 2.23 2.98
CA PRO A 231 5.86 3.67 2.88
C PRO A 231 4.63 4.51 2.52
N HIS A 232 4.70 5.81 2.79
CA HIS A 232 3.64 6.80 2.57
C HIS A 232 3.92 7.68 1.33
N PRO A 233 3.67 7.20 0.11
CA PRO A 233 3.83 8.00 -1.10
C PRO A 233 2.90 9.23 -1.15
N GLU A 234 1.76 9.19 -0.45
CA GLU A 234 0.80 10.30 -0.29
C GLU A 234 1.41 11.50 0.46
N ASP A 235 2.37 11.24 1.36
CA ASP A 235 3.07 12.27 2.12
C ASP A 235 4.21 12.93 1.30
N HIS A 236 4.43 12.53 0.04
CA HIS A 236 5.38 13.17 -0.88
C HIS A 236 4.90 13.11 -2.33
N VAL A 237 3.81 13.79 -2.65
CA VAL A 237 3.26 13.92 -4.01
C VAL A 237 3.65 15.22 -4.71
N ILE A 238 4.24 16.17 -3.97
CA ILE A 238 4.70 17.47 -4.45
C ILE A 238 6.03 17.82 -3.77
N ASP A 239 6.96 18.42 -4.50
CA ASP A 239 8.37 18.53 -4.09
C ASP A 239 8.56 19.25 -2.74
N TRP A 240 7.70 20.22 -2.40
CA TRP A 240 7.82 20.99 -1.16
C TRP A 240 7.49 20.19 0.13
N GLN A 241 6.97 18.96 0.01
CA GLN A 241 6.66 18.09 1.15
C GLN A 241 7.93 17.39 1.66
N ARG A 242 9.00 17.39 0.87
CA ARG A 242 10.28 16.82 1.24
C ARG A 242 11.11 17.84 2.03
N PRO A 243 11.66 17.47 3.20
CA PRO A 243 12.42 18.40 4.02
C PRO A 243 13.79 18.76 3.44
N SER A 244 14.43 17.88 2.65
CA SER A 244 15.76 18.13 2.08
C SER A 244 16.12 17.23 0.89
N GLY A 245 16.89 17.76 -0.06
CA GLY A 245 17.44 17.06 -1.23
C GLY A 245 16.82 17.49 -2.58
N PRO A 246 17.20 16.86 -3.71
CA PRO A 246 16.75 17.32 -5.02
C PRO A 246 15.26 17.02 -5.25
N ALA A 247 14.63 17.83 -6.10
CA ALA A 247 13.26 17.59 -6.56
C ALA A 247 13.12 16.25 -7.29
N GLY A 248 11.91 15.70 -7.35
CA GLY A 248 11.58 14.47 -8.04
C GLY A 248 11.48 13.24 -7.13
N ASN A 249 11.28 12.07 -7.76
CA ASN A 249 10.97 10.80 -7.10
C ASN A 249 9.79 10.91 -6.12
N THR A 250 8.80 11.72 -6.49
CA THR A 250 7.55 11.85 -5.73
C THR A 250 6.71 10.59 -5.86
N GLY A 251 5.76 10.39 -4.94
CA GLY A 251 4.74 9.35 -5.04
C GLY A 251 3.68 9.63 -6.10
N ARG A 252 3.71 10.81 -6.75
CA ARG A 252 2.67 11.26 -7.69
C ARG A 252 2.40 10.28 -8.85
N PRO A 253 3.42 9.69 -9.52
CA PRO A 253 3.18 8.74 -10.61
C PRO A 253 2.39 7.49 -10.18
N LEU A 254 2.50 7.07 -8.91
CA LEU A 254 1.70 5.96 -8.38
C LEU A 254 0.21 6.31 -8.37
N PHE A 255 -0.13 7.51 -7.91
CA PHE A 255 -1.53 7.97 -7.87
C PHE A 255 -2.08 8.27 -9.25
N ASP A 256 -1.27 8.81 -10.17
CA ASP A 256 -1.67 8.99 -11.56
C ASP A 256 -2.01 7.63 -12.21
N ALA A 257 -1.19 6.61 -11.99
CA ALA A 257 -1.43 5.26 -12.49
C ALA A 257 -2.67 4.59 -11.85
N PHE A 258 -2.84 4.75 -10.54
CA PHE A 258 -3.99 4.24 -9.79
C PHE A 258 -5.31 4.89 -10.25
N VAL A 259 -5.34 6.22 -10.41
CA VAL A 259 -6.53 6.94 -10.89
C VAL A 259 -6.82 6.64 -12.35
N ALA A 260 -5.79 6.52 -13.20
CA ALA A 260 -5.96 6.15 -14.60
C ALA A 260 -6.59 4.75 -14.77
N ALA A 261 -6.25 3.80 -13.89
CA ALA A 261 -6.85 2.47 -13.90
C ALA A 261 -8.29 2.42 -13.35
N ALA A 262 -8.76 3.51 -12.74
CA ALA A 262 -10.14 3.65 -12.27
C ALA A 262 -11.05 4.34 -13.31
N GLN A 263 -10.54 4.66 -14.51
CA GLN A 263 -11.30 5.30 -15.60
C GLN A 263 -11.90 4.27 -16.55
#